data_AF-A0A4R3HU23-F1
#
_entry.id   AF-A0A4R3HU23-F1
#
_cell.length_a   1.000
_cell.length_b   1.000
_cell.length_c   1.000
_cell.angle_alpha   90.00
_cell.angle_beta   90.00
_cell.angle_gamma   90.00
#
_symmetry.space_group_name_H-M   'P 1'
#
loop_
_entity.id
_entity.type
_entity.pdbx_description
1 polymer ?
#
loop_
_entity_poly.entity_id
_entity_poly.type
_entity_poly.pdbx_seq_one_letter_code
_entity_poly.pdbx_strand_id
1 'polypeptide(L)'
;MLHDEKVNKIWFTGMLTHGQSDFVIHYVDSDTQRVRSYYPDFLIKKEDGSYVMIEVKGEHMIDSQNVKDKKDAAELMGVASGIGYEIIAGKSAEAGSYKVSVHSTPSFTS
;
A
#
# COMPACT_ATOMS: atom_id res chain seq x y z
N MET A 1 -2.11 -14.96 18.62
CA MET A 1 -2.05 -13.83 17.65
C MET A 1 -0.99 -12.87 18.15
N LEU A 2 -0.02 -12.48 17.31
CA LEU A 2 0.84 -11.35 17.65
C LEU A 2 -0.04 -10.10 17.70
N HIS A 3 -0.20 -9.51 18.88
CA HIS A 3 -0.76 -8.18 19.05
C HIS A 3 0.41 -7.20 19.08
N ASP A 4 0.45 -6.29 18.11
CA ASP A 4 1.27 -5.08 18.20
C ASP A 4 0.32 -3.96 18.65
N GLU A 5 0.67 -3.25 19.72
CA GLU A 5 -0.13 -2.17 20.30
C GLU A 5 -0.37 -1.00 19.33
N LYS A 6 0.25 -1.00 18.15
CA LYS A 6 0.11 0.05 17.13
C LYS A 6 -0.90 -0.28 16.05
N VAL A 7 -1.38 -1.52 15.95
CA VAL A 7 -2.26 -1.97 14.87
C VAL A 7 -3.65 -2.29 15.40
N ASN A 8 -4.65 -1.57 14.88
CA ASN A 8 -6.05 -1.77 15.25
C ASN A 8 -6.73 -2.84 14.39
N LYS A 9 -6.54 -2.76 13.06
CA LYS A 9 -7.17 -3.69 12.12
C LYS A 9 -6.36 -3.87 10.85
N ILE A 10 -6.41 -5.08 10.32
CA ILE A 10 -5.81 -5.45 9.03
C ILE A 10 -6.91 -6.02 8.15
N TRP A 11 -6.98 -5.55 6.91
CA TRP A 11 -7.78 -6.14 5.83
C TRP A 11 -6.83 -6.69 4.77
N PHE A 12 -7.09 -7.91 4.32
CA PHE A 12 -6.46 -8.49 3.14
C PHE A 12 -7.30 -8.05 1.94
N THR A 13 -6.69 -7.34 0.99
CA THR A 13 -7.43 -6.70 -0.10
C THR A 13 -7.08 -7.26 -1.47
N GLY A 14 -5.85 -7.76 -1.66
CA GLY A 14 -5.35 -8.28 -2.95
C GLY A 14 -5.02 -9.77 -2.93
N MET A 15 -3.79 -10.11 -2.55
CA MET A 15 -3.20 -11.45 -2.71
C MET A 15 -4.12 -12.62 -2.30
N LEU A 16 -4.87 -12.49 -1.21
CA LEU A 16 -5.73 -13.57 -0.69
C LEU A 16 -7.20 -13.49 -1.13
N THR A 17 -7.63 -12.36 -1.71
CA THR A 17 -9.04 -12.13 -2.06
C THR A 17 -9.37 -12.49 -3.50
N HIS A 18 -8.35 -12.81 -4.32
CA HIS A 18 -8.50 -12.97 -5.78
C HIS A 18 -9.20 -11.75 -6.43
N GLY A 19 -9.03 -10.55 -5.86
CA GLY A 19 -9.65 -9.31 -6.33
C GLY A 19 -11.11 -9.11 -5.90
N GLN A 20 -11.64 -9.93 -5.00
CA GLN A 20 -12.98 -9.75 -4.42
C GLN A 20 -12.98 -8.77 -3.24
N SER A 21 -12.37 -7.61 -3.43
CA SER A 21 -12.42 -6.51 -2.48
C SER A 21 -13.09 -5.31 -3.13
N ASP A 22 -13.83 -4.52 -2.36
CA ASP A 22 -14.36 -3.24 -2.83
C ASP A 22 -13.29 -2.13 -2.82
N PHE A 23 -12.10 -2.41 -2.29
CA PHE A 23 -10.98 -1.46 -2.20
C PHE A 23 -10.06 -1.57 -3.42
N VAL A 24 -10.46 -0.93 -4.51
CA VAL A 24 -9.76 -0.95 -5.80
C VAL A 24 -9.03 0.37 -6.09
N ILE A 25 -7.85 0.28 -6.70
CA ILE A 25 -7.10 1.42 -7.21
C ILE A 25 -7.00 1.32 -8.72
N HIS A 26 -7.38 2.40 -9.40
CA HIS A 26 -7.25 2.52 -10.85
C HIS A 26 -5.96 3.26 -11.21
N TYR A 27 -5.26 2.80 -12.24
CA TYR A 27 -4.04 3.42 -12.73
C TYR A 27 -3.95 3.32 -14.25
N VAL A 28 -3.15 4.20 -14.86
CA VAL A 28 -2.78 4.09 -16.27
C VAL A 28 -1.49 3.29 -16.34
N ASP A 29 -1.50 2.19 -17.07
CA ASP A 29 -0.31 1.43 -17.42
C ASP A 29 0.49 2.23 -18.45
N SER A 30 1.67 2.71 -18.06
CA SER A 30 2.50 3.57 -18.91
C SER A 30 3.00 2.87 -20.17
N ASP A 31 3.18 1.54 -20.13
CA ASP A 31 3.67 0.77 -21.28
C ASP A 31 2.57 0.56 -22.32
N THR A 32 1.33 0.33 -21.88
CA THR A 32 0.21 0.00 -22.79
C THR A 32 -0.79 1.12 -22.99
N GLN A 33 -0.68 2.21 -22.21
CA GLN A 33 -1.61 3.34 -22.18
C GLN A 33 -3.06 2.94 -21.86
N ARG A 34 -3.24 1.82 -21.14
CA ARG A 34 -4.56 1.30 -20.75
C ARG A 34 -4.84 1.59 -19.29
N VAL A 35 -6.11 1.88 -18.99
CA VAL A 35 -6.58 1.90 -17.61
C VAL A 35 -6.62 0.47 -17.08
N ARG A 36 -6.03 0.25 -15.91
CA ARG A 36 -6.02 -1.00 -15.18
C ARG A 36 -6.47 -0.78 -13.75
N SER A 37 -6.85 -1.88 -13.11
CA SER A 37 -7.19 -1.91 -11.69
C SER A 37 -6.21 -2.82 -10.96
N TYR A 38 -5.90 -2.48 -9.73
CA TYR A 38 -5.24 -3.40 -8.81
C TYR A 38 -5.80 -3.22 -7.39
N TYR A 39 -5.52 -4.23 -6.57
CA TYR A 39 -5.88 -4.29 -5.17
C TYR A 39 -4.57 -4.38 -4.40
N PRO A 40 -4.26 -3.45 -3.48
CA PRO A 40 -3.06 -3.58 -2.64
C PRO A 40 -3.16 -4.85 -1.81
N ASP A 41 -2.03 -5.40 -1.35
CA ASP A 41 -2.04 -6.62 -0.55
C ASP A 41 -2.81 -6.44 0.78
N PHE A 42 -2.55 -5.33 1.48
CA PHE A 42 -3.22 -5.00 2.74
C PHE A 42 -3.68 -3.55 2.81
N LEU A 43 -4.76 -3.35 3.56
CA LEU A 43 -5.10 -2.08 4.18
C LEU A 43 -4.96 -2.25 5.70
N ILE A 44 -4.28 -1.34 6.37
CA ILE A 44 -4.07 -1.37 7.82
C ILE A 44 -4.65 -0.10 8.41
N LYS A 45 -5.44 -0.24 9.48
CA LYS A 45 -5.80 0.86 10.38
C LYS A 45 -4.93 0.78 11.63
N LYS A 46 -4.24 1.87 11.93
CA LYS A 46 -3.43 2.02 13.15
C LYS A 46 -4.31 2.46 14.32
N GLU A 47 -3.82 2.30 15.54
CA GLU A 47 -4.53 2.75 16.75
C GLU A 47 -4.73 4.28 16.79
N ASP A 48 -3.84 5.05 16.16
CA ASP A 48 -3.99 6.51 16.00
C ASP A 48 -5.08 6.92 14.98
N GLY A 49 -5.76 5.94 14.37
CA GLY A 49 -6.82 6.15 13.40
C GLY A 49 -6.35 6.34 11.96
N SER A 50 -5.03 6.47 11.72
CA SER A 50 -4.48 6.56 10.38
C SER A 50 -4.56 5.23 9.62
N TYR A 51 -4.60 5.33 8.29
CA TYR A 51 -4.62 4.18 7.40
C TYR A 51 -3.34 4.11 6.59
N VAL A 52 -2.90 2.90 6.28
CA VAL A 52 -1.79 2.65 5.36
C VAL A 52 -2.12 1.46 4.45
N MET A 53 -1.91 1.65 3.15
CA MET A 53 -1.91 0.60 2.16
C MET A 53 -0.51 -0.02 2.08
N ILE A 54 -0.44 -1.34 2.10
CA ILE A 54 0.81 -2.08 2.03
C ILE A 54 0.80 -2.97 0.79
N GLU A 55 1.90 -2.91 0.05
CA GLU A 55 2.20 -3.82 -1.06
C GLU A 55 3.50 -4.58 -0.78
N VAL A 56 3.48 -5.91 -0.93
CA VAL A 56 4.68 -6.74 -0.79
C VAL A 56 5.23 -7.09 -2.17
N LYS A 57 6.53 -6.86 -2.37
CA LYS A 57 7.21 -7.16 -3.64
C LYS A 57 8.58 -7.79 -3.43
N GLY A 58 8.95 -8.71 -4.32
CA GLY A 58 10.33 -9.18 -4.43
C GLY A 58 11.24 -8.01 -4.82
N GLU A 59 12.45 -7.97 -4.27
CA GLU A 59 13.40 -6.85 -4.45
C GLU A 59 13.65 -6.50 -5.92
N HIS A 60 13.77 -7.52 -6.77
CA HIS A 60 13.99 -7.38 -8.22
C HIS A 60 12.83 -6.70 -8.98
N MET A 61 11.65 -6.57 -8.36
CA MET A 61 10.46 -6.00 -8.98
C MET A 61 10.20 -4.55 -8.59
N ILE A 62 10.85 -4.04 -7.53
CA ILE A 62 10.54 -2.73 -6.94
C ILE A 62 10.71 -1.59 -7.96
N ASP A 63 11.72 -1.69 -8.83
CA ASP A 63 12.02 -0.65 -9.81
C ASP A 63 11.30 -0.82 -11.17
N SER A 64 10.48 -1.86 -11.31
CA SER A 64 9.75 -2.11 -12.56
C SER A 64 8.71 -1.02 -12.83
N GLN A 65 8.47 -0.71 -14.11
CA GLN A 65 7.53 0.35 -14.49
C GLN A 65 6.12 0.10 -13.94
N ASN A 66 5.65 -1.15 -13.99
CA ASN A 66 4.34 -1.51 -13.43
C ASN A 66 4.22 -1.23 -11.93
N VAL A 67 5.31 -1.40 -11.15
CA VAL A 67 5.30 -1.09 -9.72
C VAL A 67 5.28 0.42 -9.48
N LYS A 68 6.01 1.18 -10.30
CA LYS A 68 5.98 2.66 -10.26
C LYS A 68 4.60 3.21 -10.57
N ASP A 69 3.96 2.76 -11.66
CA ASP A 69 2.62 3.22 -12.04
C ASP A 69 1.59 2.95 -10.93
N LYS A 70 1.66 1.78 -10.28
CA LYS A 70 0.80 1.43 -9.14
C LYS A 70 1.06 2.28 -7.92
N LYS A 71 2.34 2.51 -7.59
CA LYS A 71 2.77 3.35 -6.47
C LYS A 71 2.24 4.76 -6.65
N ASP A 72 2.47 5.37 -7.81
CA ASP A 72 2.06 6.74 -8.10
C ASP A 72 0.53 6.91 -7.96
N ALA A 73 -0.24 5.93 -8.47
CA ALA A 73 -1.70 5.93 -8.32
C ALA A 73 -2.16 5.77 -6.86
N ALA A 74 -1.51 4.89 -6.08
CA ALA A 74 -1.82 4.73 -4.66
C ALA A 74 -1.46 5.97 -3.85
N GLU A 75 -0.31 6.58 -4.10
CA GLU A 75 0.11 7.81 -3.42
C GLU A 75 -0.85 8.96 -3.75
N LEU A 76 -1.28 9.10 -5.00
CA LEU A 76 -2.26 10.12 -5.39
C LEU A 76 -3.61 9.91 -4.67
N MET A 77 -4.12 8.67 -4.65
CA MET A 77 -5.34 8.33 -3.92
C MET A 77 -5.16 8.55 -2.41
N GLY A 78 -4.00 8.17 -1.89
CA GLY A 78 -3.62 8.31 -0.49
C GLY A 78 -3.59 9.76 -0.03
N VAL A 79 -2.98 10.65 -0.81
CA VAL A 79 -2.98 12.11 -0.57
C VAL A 79 -4.40 12.65 -0.51
N ALA A 80 -5.28 12.24 -1.42
CA ALA A 80 -6.66 12.72 -1.46
C ALA A 80 -7.52 12.22 -0.27
N SER A 81 -7.14 11.09 0.35
CA SER A 81 -7.93 10.39 1.37
C SER A 81 -7.29 10.36 2.76
N GLY A 82 -6.06 10.87 2.91
CA GLY A 82 -5.28 10.77 4.15
C GLY A 82 -4.75 9.35 4.44
N ILE A 83 -4.63 8.50 3.42
CA ILE A 83 -4.14 7.12 3.52
C ILE A 83 -2.67 7.06 3.08
N GLY A 84 -1.79 6.50 3.91
CA GLY A 84 -0.39 6.27 3.53
C GLY A 84 -0.22 5.11 2.55
N TYR A 85 0.93 5.03 1.88
CA TYR A 85 1.30 3.91 1.01
C TYR A 85 2.73 3.47 1.28
N GLU A 86 2.96 2.16 1.45
CA GLU A 86 4.29 1.59 1.65
C GLU A 86 4.48 0.31 0.83
N ILE A 87 5.67 0.16 0.25
CA ILE A 87 6.12 -1.08 -0.37
C ILE A 87 7.08 -1.79 0.59
N ILE A 88 6.78 -3.05 0.91
CA ILE A 88 7.63 -3.90 1.74
C ILE A 88 8.36 -4.90 0.84
N ALA A 89 9.70 -4.90 0.94
CA ALA A 89 10.51 -5.92 0.27
C ALA A 89 10.25 -7.31 0.87
N GLY A 90 10.02 -8.30 0.03
CA GLY A 90 9.64 -9.67 0.44
C GLY A 90 10.64 -10.31 1.41
N LYS A 91 11.95 -10.07 1.22
CA LYS A 91 12.98 -10.56 2.17
C LYS A 91 12.86 -9.90 3.55
N SER A 92 12.53 -8.62 3.62
CA SER A 92 12.30 -7.92 4.88
C SER A 92 11.02 -8.41 5.58
N ALA A 93 9.98 -8.75 4.81
CA ALA A 93 8.76 -9.36 5.32
C ALA A 93 9.04 -10.76 5.90
N GLU A 94 9.79 -11.60 5.19
CA GLU A 94 10.18 -12.95 5.64
C GLU A 94 11.03 -12.90 6.92
N ALA A 95 11.97 -11.96 7.00
CA ALA A 95 12.82 -11.77 8.17
C ALA A 95 12.12 -11.10 9.36
N GLY A 96 10.88 -10.62 9.20
CA GLY A 96 10.15 -9.87 10.22
C GLY A 96 10.83 -8.56 10.65
N SER A 97 11.72 -8.02 9.81
CA SER A 97 12.63 -6.92 10.15
C SER A 97 12.19 -5.55 9.62
N TYR A 98 10.96 -5.45 9.12
CA TYR A 98 10.42 -4.22 8.56
C TYR A 98 10.22 -3.14 9.64
N LYS A 99 10.75 -1.93 9.40
CA LYS A 99 10.47 -0.73 10.19
C LYS A 99 9.57 0.19 9.37
N VAL A 100 8.29 0.26 9.73
CA VAL A 100 7.33 1.26 9.20
C VAL A 100 7.95 2.65 9.38
N SER A 101 8.18 3.34 8.27
CA SER A 101 8.63 4.73 8.32
C SER A 101 7.39 5.61 8.52
N VAL A 102 7.26 6.21 9.70
CA VAL A 102 6.24 7.24 9.96
C VAL A 102 6.54 8.45 9.08
N HIS A 103 5.97 8.48 7.87
CA HIS A 103 5.86 9.71 7.12
C HIS A 103 4.74 10.54 7.74
N SER A 104 5.13 11.63 8.40
CA SER A 104 4.21 12.67 8.86
C SER A 104 3.47 13.23 7.65
N THR A 105 2.13 13.22 7.70
CA THR A 105 1.28 13.89 6.72
C THR A 105 1.72 15.36 6.60
N PRO A 106 1.89 15.93 5.39
CA PRO A 106 2.16 17.36 5.27
C PRO A 106 0.93 18.13 5.76
N SER A 107 1.09 18.90 6.83
CA SER A 107 0.08 19.87 7.25
C SER A 107 0.04 21.02 6.25
N PHE A 108 -0.98 21.07 5.40
CA PHE A 108 -1.28 22.29 4.64
C PHE A 108 -2.08 23.23 5.55
N THR A 109 -1.41 24.27 6.05
CA THR A 109 -2.09 25.45 6.61
C THR A 109 -2.64 26.27 5.45
N SER A 110 -3.97 26.45 5.44
CA SER A 110 -4.67 27.45 4.63
C SER A 110 -4.34 28.87 5.08
#